data_AF-A0A8T7ELA8-F1
#
_entry.id   AF-A0A8T7ELA8-F1
#
_cell.length_a   1.000
_cell.length_b   1.000
_cell.length_c   1.000
_cell.angle_alpha   90.00
_cell.angle_beta   90.00
_cell.angle_gamma   90.00
#
_symmetry.space_group_name_H-M   'P 1'
#
loop_
_entity.id
_entity.type
_entity.pdbx_description
1 polymer ?
#
loop_
_entity_poly.entity_id
_entity_poly.type
_entity_poly.pdbx_seq_one_letter_code
_entity_poly.pdbx_strand_id
1 'polypeptide(L)' 'MAEGLSNAQIADVLTIEVSTVKKHVNNLFRKLNVSSREAAIRITQQPAG' A
#
# COMPACT_ATOMS: atom_id res chain seq x y z
N MET A 1 -9.82 12.57 1.58
CA MET A 1 -9.80 11.83 0.30
C MET A 1 -8.43 11.16 0.18
N ALA A 2 -8.23 10.02 0.84
CA ALA A 2 -7.10 9.15 0.52
C ALA A 2 -7.62 8.18 -0.53
N GLU A 3 -7.79 8.66 -1.76
CA GLU A 3 -8.27 7.83 -2.86
C GLU A 3 -7.24 6.73 -3.04
N GLY A 4 -7.58 5.51 -2.61
CA GLY A 4 -6.65 4.40 -2.56
C GLY A 4 -6.19 4.01 -3.96
N LEU A 5 -5.15 4.69 -4.45
CA LEU A 5 -4.61 4.49 -5.79
C LEU A 5 -4.31 3.02 -6.00
N SER A 6 -4.81 2.46 -7.11
CA SER A 6 -4.45 1.12 -7.53
C SER A 6 -2.95 1.02 -7.78
N ASN A 7 -2.39 -0.20 -7.76
CA ASN A 7 -0.97 -0.39 -8.06
C ASN A 7 -0.59 0.10 -9.46
N ALA A 8 -1.53 0.11 -10.41
CA ALA A 8 -1.34 0.65 -11.75
C ALA A 8 -1.24 2.18 -11.74
N GLN A 9 -2.10 2.87 -10.97
CA GLN A 9 -2.03 4.32 -10.82
C GLN A 9 -0.75 4.75 -10.08
N ILE A 10 -0.32 4.00 -9.08
CA ILE A 10 0.96 4.26 -8.38
C ILE A 10 2.14 4.07 -9.35
N ALA A 11 2.10 3.03 -10.18
CA ALA A 11 3.11 2.76 -11.19
C ALA A 11 3.20 3.89 -12.22
N ASP A 12 2.06 4.39 -12.69
CA ASP A 12 1.97 5.51 -13.63
C ASP A 12 2.54 6.80 -13.04
N VAL A 13 2.10 7.19 -11.84
CA VAL A 13 2.57 8.40 -11.13
C VAL A 13 4.07 8.36 -10.87
N LEU A 14 4.60 7.19 -10.51
CA LEU A 14 6.03 7.02 -10.21
C LEU A 14 6.87 6.66 -11.44
N THR A 15 6.24 6.44 -12.60
CA THR A 15 6.88 5.98 -13.84
C THR A 15 7.73 4.71 -13.62
N ILE A 16 7.17 3.75 -12.90
CA ILE A 16 7.81 2.44 -12.60
C ILE A 16 6.90 1.28 -12.95
N GLU A 17 7.48 0.08 -13.03
CA GLU A 17 6.74 -1.15 -13.25
C GLU A 17 5.74 -1.46 -12.11
N VAL A 18 4.56 -1.98 -12.47
CA VAL A 18 3.54 -2.45 -11.51
C VAL A 18 4.09 -3.55 -10.61
N SER A 19 5.00 -4.38 -11.12
CA SER A 19 5.68 -5.44 -10.34
C SER A 19 6.55 -4.86 -9.22
N THR A 20 7.21 -3.72 -9.47
CA THR A 20 7.99 -2.98 -8.48
C THR A 20 7.08 -2.42 -7.39
N VAL A 21 5.93 -1.83 -7.77
CA VAL A 21 4.91 -1.38 -6.81
C VAL A 21 4.43 -2.53 -5.93
N LYS A 22 4.09 -3.69 -6.52
CA LYS A 22 3.68 -4.89 -5.76
C LYS A 22 4.74 -5.32 -4.76
N LYS A 23 6.02 -5.27 -5.13
CA LYS A 23 7.13 -5.60 -4.23
C LYS A 23 7.20 -4.64 -3.03
N HIS A 24 7.06 -3.34 -3.26
CA HIS A 24 7.02 -2.34 -2.18
C HIS A 24 5.82 -2.53 -1.25
N VAL A 25 4.62 -2.76 -1.82
CA VAL A 25 3.40 -3.01 -1.06
C VAL A 25 3.51 -4.28 -0.21
N ASN A 26 4.03 -5.38 -0.75
CA ASN A 26 4.24 -6.61 0.01
C ASN A 26 5.27 -6.43 1.14
N ASN A 27 6.33 -5.66 0.90
CA ASN A 27 7.30 -5.33 1.94
C ASN A 27 6.67 -4.47 3.04
N LEU A 28 5.79 -3.53 2.69
CA LEU A 28 5.03 -2.74 3.65
C LEU A 28 4.13 -3.65 4.50
N PHE A 29 3.39 -4.58 3.88
CA PHE A 29 2.54 -5.53 4.60
C PHE A 29 3.33 -6.40 5.58
N ARG A 30 4.50 -6.90 5.18
CA ARG A 30 5.40 -7.64 6.09
C ARG A 30 5.85 -6.78 7.27
N LYS A 31 6.18 -5.51 7.06
CA LYS A 31 6.60 -4.59 8.13
C LYS A 31 5.46 -4.26 9.09
N LEU A 32 4.23 -4.18 8.59
CA LEU A 32 3.03 -3.93 9.37
C LEU A 32 2.41 -5.22 9.96
N ASN A 33 3.00 -6.38 9.69
CA ASN A 33 2.48 -7.69 10.07
C ASN A 33 1.01 -7.92 9.63
N VAL A 34 0.68 -7.55 8.40
CA VAL A 34 -0.66 -7.73 7.80
C VAL A 34 -0.59 -8.52 6.51
N SER A 35 -1.73 -9.09 6.11
CA SER A 35 -1.86 -9.89 4.89
C SER A 35 -2.58 -9.18 3.74
N SER A 36 -3.17 -8.00 3.97
CA SER A 36 -3.99 -7.32 2.97
C SER A 36 -3.90 -5.79 3.02
N ARG A 37 -4.30 -5.17 1.91
CA ARG A 37 -4.35 -3.71 1.79
C ARG A 37 -5.31 -3.09 2.79
N GLU A 38 -6.46 -3.73 2.98
CA GLU A 38 -7.50 -3.29 3.92
C GLU A 38 -6.98 -3.34 5.36
N ALA A 39 -6.24 -4.39 5.72
CA ALA A 39 -5.60 -4.50 7.03
C ALA A 39 -4.53 -3.42 7.24
N ALA A 40 -3.71 -3.15 6.22
CA ALA A 40 -2.72 -2.05 6.28
C ALA A 40 -3.40 -0.67 6.44
N ILE A 41 -4.50 -0.42 5.72
CA ILE A 41 -5.27 0.81 5.85
C ILE A 41 -5.86 0.94 7.26
N ARG A 42 -6.43 -0.13 7.82
CA ARG A 42 -6.98 -0.12 9.19
C ARG A 42 -5.94 0.20 10.26
N ILE A 43 -4.70 -0.26 10.10
CA ILE A 43 -3.61 0.06 11.05
C ILE A 43 -3.23 1.54 10.94
N THR A 44 -3.18 2.08 9.73
CA THR A 44 -2.76 3.48 9.50
C THR A 44 -3.86 4.51 9.73
N GLN A 45 -5.13 4.10 9.73
CA GLN A 45 -6.30 4.95 10.00
C GLN A 45 -6.79 4.88 11.45
N GLN A 46 -6.31 3.93 12.25
CA GLN A 46 -6.57 3.94 13.69
C GLN A 46 -5.71 5.05 14.32
N PRO A 47 -6.31 6.02 15.05
CA PRO A 47 -5.52 6.97 15.81
C PRO A 47 -4.71 6.16 16.83
N ALA A 48 -3.41 6.47 16.93
CA ALA A 48 -2.61 6.04 18.08
C ALA A 48 -3.35 6.54 19.33
N GLY A 49 -3.85 5.60 20.14
CA GLY A 49 -4.48 5.90 21.42
C GLY A 49 -3.52 6.60 22.36
#